data_AF-A0ABD6A0T5-F1
#
_entry.id   AF-A0ABD6A0T5-F1
#
_cell.length_a   1.000
_cell.length_b   1.000
_cell.length_c   1.000
_cell.angle_alpha   90.00
_cell.angle_beta   90.00
_cell.angle_gamma   90.00
#
_symmetry.space_group_name_H-M   'P 1'
#
loop_
_entity.id
_entity.type
_entity.pdbx_description
1 polymer ?
#
loop_
_entity_poly.entity_id
_entity_poly.type
_entity_poly.pdbx_seq_one_letter_code
_entity_poly.pdbx_strand_id
1 'polypeptide(L)'
;MDRSPRTIRRWVTTAGERLYADTGDDGGTYLGPHDLRRTWGTLLVEREVEPGLVMEWGGWEDWDTLREHYFGAYSLDAQQRGMKKVDWL
;
A
#
# COMPACT_ATOMS: atom_id res chain seq x y z
N MET A 1 17.23 0.66 -18.96
CA MET A 1 17.62 0.16 -17.63
C MET A 1 16.96 -1.19 -17.40
N ASP A 2 17.72 -2.20 -16.95
CA ASP A 2 17.19 -3.49 -16.51
C ASP A 2 16.35 -3.30 -15.22
N ARG A 3 15.15 -3.90 -15.17
CA ARG A 3 14.20 -3.81 -14.06
C ARG A 3 14.06 -5.12 -13.31
N SER A 4 15.14 -5.90 -13.25
CA SER A 4 15.20 -7.10 -12.42
C SER A 4 14.81 -6.81 -10.95
N PRO A 5 14.24 -7.79 -10.22
CA PRO A 5 13.86 -7.62 -8.81
C PRO A 5 15.01 -7.11 -7.93
N ARG A 6 16.24 -7.53 -8.25
CA ARG A 6 17.47 -7.08 -7.57
C ARG A 6 17.75 -5.58 -7.80
N THR A 7 17.46 -5.08 -8.99
CA THR A 7 17.61 -3.66 -9.31
C THR A 7 16.58 -2.82 -8.57
N ILE A 8 15.32 -3.26 -8.54
CA ILE A 8 14.26 -2.58 -7.78
C ILE A 8 14.59 -2.56 -6.29
N ARG A 9 14.99 -3.69 -5.70
CA ARG A 9 15.41 -3.74 -4.30
C ARG A 9 16.53 -2.75 -3.99
N ARG A 10 17.57 -2.71 -4.83
CA ARG A 10 18.69 -1.77 -4.67
C ARG A 10 18.23 -0.31 -4.72
N TRP A 11 17.32 0.04 -5.62
CA TRP A 11 16.80 1.41 -5.69
C TRP A 11 16.05 1.81 -4.42
N VAL A 12 15.22 0.91 -3.89
CA VAL A 12 14.46 1.18 -2.66
C VAL A 12 15.40 1.33 -1.46
N THR A 13 16.36 0.42 -1.29
CA THR A 13 17.32 0.50 -0.16
C THR A 13 18.18 1.75 -0.25
N THR A 14 18.67 2.11 -1.44
CA THR A 14 19.44 3.36 -1.63
C THR A 14 18.60 4.61 -1.36
N ALA A 15 17.30 4.59 -1.67
CA ALA A 15 16.42 5.70 -1.29
C ALA A 15 16.26 5.80 0.23
N GLY A 16 16.12 4.66 0.92
CA GLY A 16 16.06 4.60 2.39
C GLY A 16 17.35 5.09 3.07
N GLU A 17 18.51 4.67 2.57
CA GLU A 17 19.82 5.14 3.05
C GLU A 17 19.99 6.66 2.91
N ARG A 18 19.54 7.22 1.78
CA ARG A 18 19.58 8.68 1.56
C ARG A 18 18.65 9.42 2.51
N LEU A 19 17.43 8.90 2.72
CA LEU A 19 16.48 9.47 3.67
C LEU A 19 17.06 9.50 5.09
N TYR A 20 17.71 8.41 5.51
CA TYR A 20 18.40 8.36 6.80
C TYR A 20 19.52 9.39 6.89
N ALA A 21 20.35 9.52 5.84
CA ALA A 21 21.43 10.51 5.81
C ALA A 21 20.91 11.96 5.94
N ASP A 22 19.74 12.26 5.35
CA ASP A 22 19.16 13.61 5.34
C ASP A 22 18.40 13.94 6.63
N THR A 23 17.78 12.95 7.28
CA THR A 23 16.82 13.17 8.39
C THR A 23 17.27 12.64 9.74
N GLY A 24 18.19 11.66 9.75
CA GLY A 24 18.56 10.89 10.95
C GLY A 24 17.53 9.87 11.41
N ASP A 25 16.41 9.70 10.69
CA ASP A 25 15.37 8.70 10.98
C ASP A 25 15.72 7.35 10.33
N ASP A 26 15.94 6.33 11.17
CA ASP A 26 16.36 5.00 10.75
C ASP A 26 15.21 4.17 10.14
N GLY A 27 13.95 4.62 10.24
CA GLY A 27 12.79 3.94 9.68
C GLY A 27 12.94 3.65 8.18
N GLY A 28 13.57 4.57 7.44
CA GLY A 28 13.86 4.40 6.01
C GLY A 28 14.80 3.23 5.69
N THR A 29 15.65 2.82 6.62
CA THR A 29 16.66 1.76 6.42
C THR A 29 16.03 0.35 6.39
N TYR A 30 14.81 0.21 6.90
CA TYR A 30 14.06 -1.05 6.89
C TYR A 30 13.17 -1.22 5.65
N LEU A 31 13.08 -0.20 4.78
CA LEU A 31 12.17 -0.19 3.64
C LEU A 31 12.55 -1.22 2.57
N GLY A 32 11.57 -2.03 2.17
CA GLY A 32 11.63 -2.92 1.02
C GLY A 32 10.62 -2.57 -0.07
N PRO A 33 10.76 -3.14 -1.29
CA PRO A 33 9.77 -2.99 -2.36
C PRO A 33 8.36 -3.44 -1.96
N HIS A 34 8.27 -4.39 -1.04
CA HIS A 34 7.00 -4.89 -0.52
C HIS A 34 6.25 -3.84 0.29
N ASP A 35 6.97 -3.04 1.08
CA ASP A 35 6.39 -1.98 1.91
C ASP A 35 5.82 -0.87 1.02
N LEU A 36 6.52 -0.52 -0.06
CA LEU A 36 6.00 0.42 -1.07
C LEU A 36 4.71 -0.08 -1.71
N ARG A 37 4.65 -1.37 -2.08
CA ARG A 37 3.43 -1.97 -2.64
C ARG A 37 2.30 -1.95 -1.61
N ARG A 38 2.59 -2.21 -0.33
CA ARG A 38 1.61 -2.10 0.76
C ARG A 38 1.08 -0.68 0.89
N THR A 39 1.95 0.31 1.07
CA THR A 39 1.54 1.71 1.18
C THR A 39 0.71 2.17 -0.03
N TRP A 40 1.09 1.79 -1.24
CA TRP A 40 0.32 2.12 -2.45
C TRP A 40 -1.09 1.52 -2.43
N GLY A 41 -1.24 0.25 -2.08
CA GLY A 41 -2.55 -0.41 -1.94
C GLY A 41 -3.42 0.25 -0.87
N THR A 42 -2.84 0.54 0.31
CA THR A 42 -3.54 1.25 1.40
C THR A 42 -4.08 2.59 0.94
N LEU A 43 -3.23 3.42 0.29
CA LEU A 43 -3.63 4.75 -0.15
C LEU A 43 -4.76 4.72 -1.18
N LEU A 44 -4.80 3.74 -2.08
CA LEU A 44 -5.90 3.61 -3.05
C LEU A 44 -7.21 3.22 -2.36
N VAL A 45 -7.15 2.28 -1.43
CA VAL A 45 -8.31 1.86 -0.65
C VAL A 45 -8.85 3.01 0.20
N GLU A 46 -7.98 3.78 0.86
CA GLU A 46 -8.36 4.99 1.61
C GLU A 46 -9.04 6.05 0.74
N ARG A 47 -8.69 6.10 -0.55
CA ARG A 47 -9.31 6.98 -1.55
C ARG A 47 -10.56 6.37 -2.21
N GLU A 48 -11.10 5.32 -1.62
CA GLU A 48 -12.32 4.63 -2.07
C GLU A 48 -12.22 4.04 -3.48
N VAL A 49 -11.01 3.68 -3.92
CA VAL A 49 -10.83 2.88 -5.13
C VAL A 49 -11.36 1.47 -4.87
N GLU A 50 -12.05 0.93 -5.87
CA GLU A 50 -12.64 -0.41 -5.76
C GLU A 50 -11.54 -1.46 -5.48
N PRO A 51 -11.71 -2.29 -4.43
CA PRO A 51 -10.67 -3.23 -3.98
C PRO A 51 -10.23 -4.27 -5.03
N GLY A 52 -11.14 -4.78 -5.86
CA GLY A 52 -10.83 -5.67 -6.97
C GLY A 52 -9.91 -5.01 -8.02
N LEU A 53 -10.12 -3.72 -8.34
CA LEU A 53 -9.21 -2.96 -9.20
C LEU A 53 -7.83 -2.79 -8.56
N VAL A 54 -7.77 -2.55 -7.25
CA VAL A 54 -6.50 -2.50 -6.52
C VAL A 54 -5.80 -3.86 -6.61
N MET A 55 -6.53 -4.98 -6.45
CA MET A 55 -6.00 -6.33 -6.61
C MET A 55 -5.42 -6.56 -8.00
N GLU A 56 -6.18 -6.23 -9.05
CA GLU A 56 -5.80 -6.41 -10.45
C GLU A 56 -4.53 -5.62 -10.78
N TRP A 57 -4.49 -4.32 -10.46
CA TRP A 57 -3.35 -3.46 -10.77
C TRP A 57 -2.10 -3.80 -9.95
N GLY A 58 -2.29 -4.23 -8.70
CA GLY A 58 -1.20 -4.58 -7.81
C GLY A 58 -0.74 -6.03 -7.87
N GLY A 59 -1.38 -6.86 -8.70
CA GLY A 59 -1.08 -8.29 -8.82
C GLY A 59 -1.31 -9.06 -7.52
N TRP A 60 -2.36 -8.73 -6.77
CA TRP A 60 -2.80 -9.56 -5.63
C TRP A 60 -3.76 -10.63 -6.12
N GLU A 61 -3.45 -11.88 -5.81
CA GLU A 61 -4.30 -13.03 -6.14
C GLU A 61 -5.17 -13.45 -4.94
N ASP A 62 -4.76 -13.09 -3.72
CA ASP A 62 -5.40 -13.49 -2.48
C ASP A 62 -6.17 -12.32 -1.84
N TRP A 63 -7.50 -12.43 -1.87
CA TRP A 63 -8.41 -11.48 -1.25
C TRP A 63 -8.31 -11.46 0.27
N ASP A 64 -8.05 -12.61 0.91
CA ASP A 64 -8.03 -12.71 2.37
C ASP A 64 -6.80 -11.98 2.91
N THR A 65 -5.65 -12.18 2.26
CA THR A 65 -4.43 -11.41 2.52
C THR A 65 -4.62 -9.91 2.30
N LEU A 66 -5.32 -9.49 1.23
CA LEU A 66 -5.61 -8.08 0.98
C LEU A 66 -6.56 -7.52 2.05
N ARG A 67 -7.62 -8.24 2.38
CA ARG A 67 -8.58 -7.88 3.41
C ARG A 67 -7.93 -7.73 4.78
N GLU A 68 -7.11 -8.69 5.22
CA GLU A 68 -6.42 -8.60 6.51
C GLU A 68 -5.47 -7.41 6.59
N HIS A 69 -4.75 -7.10 5.51
CA HIS A 69 -3.75 -6.03 5.50
C HIS A 69 -4.33 -4.61 5.31
N TYR A 70 -5.47 -4.46 4.64
CA TYR A 70 -6.02 -3.13 4.31
C TYR A 70 -7.44 -2.87 4.84
N PHE A 71 -8.19 -3.93 5.17
CA PHE A 71 -9.55 -3.80 5.72
C PHE A 71 -9.62 -4.06 7.21
N GLY A 72 -8.57 -4.58 7.85
CA GLY A 72 -8.48 -4.65 9.31
C GLY A 72 -8.65 -3.28 9.98
N ALA A 73 -8.36 -2.20 9.25
CA ALA A 73 -8.63 -0.81 9.61
C ALA A 73 -9.34 -0.05 8.49
N TYR A 74 -10.26 -0.69 7.73
CA TYR A 74 -11.21 0.06 6.91
C TYR A 74 -11.88 1.06 7.86
N SER A 75 -11.54 2.35 7.74
CA SER A 75 -11.91 3.28 8.80
C SER A 75 -13.43 3.25 8.92
N LEU A 76 -13.95 3.27 10.14
CA LEU A 76 -15.39 3.37 10.39
C LEU A 76 -16.01 4.46 9.50
N ASP A 77 -15.28 5.53 9.23
CA ASP A 77 -15.70 6.60 8.33
C ASP A 77 -15.86 6.15 6.88
N ALA A 78 -14.97 5.32 6.33
CA ALA A 78 -15.10 4.77 4.98
C ALA A 78 -16.33 3.84 4.88
N GLN A 79 -16.56 3.02 5.91
CA GLN A 79 -17.76 2.18 5.99
C GLN A 79 -19.03 3.03 6.09
N GLN A 80 -19.05 4.05 6.96
CA GLN A 80 -20.18 4.97 7.11
C GLN A 80 -20.46 5.77 5.83
N ARG A 81 -19.43 6.22 5.12
CA ARG A 81 -19.60 6.89 3.81
C ARG A 81 -20.16 5.93 2.76
N GLY A 82 -19.72 4.67 2.76
CA GLY A 82 -20.28 3.62 1.92
C GLY A 82 -21.77 3.38 2.21
N MET A 83 -22.14 3.24 3.48
CA MET A 83 -23.54 3.08 3.90
C MET A 83 -24.41 4.27 3.49
N LYS A 84 -23.91 5.51 3.63
CA LYS A 84 -24.63 6.73 3.20
C LYS A 84 -24.88 6.83 1.70
N LYS A 85 -24.15 6.08 0.87
CA LYS A 85 -24.37 6.02 -0.59
C LYS A 85 -25.51 5.08 -0.97
N VAL A 86 -25.94 4.22 -0.05
CA VAL A 86 -27.02 3.26 -0.27
C VAL A 86 -28.21 3.71 0.56
N ASP A 87 -29.11 4.41 -0.09
CA ASP A 87 -30.32 5.05 0.45
C ASP A 87 -31.39 4.06 0.95
N TRP A 88 -31.22 2.77 0.70
CA TRP A 88 -32.09 1.69 1.16
C TRP A 88 -31.50 0.81 2.27
N LEU A 89 -30.30 1.14 2.76
CA LEU A 89 -29.66 0.54 3.94
C LEU A 89 -29.88 1.43 5.17
#